data_AF-A0A7Y5HJR7-F1
#
_entry.id   AF-A0A7Y5HJR7-F1
#
_cell.length_a   1.000
_cell.length_b   1.000
_cell.length_c   1.000
_cell.angle_alpha   90.00
_cell.angle_beta   90.00
_cell.angle_gamma   90.00
#
_symmetry.space_group_name_H-M   'P 1'
#
loop_
_entity.id
_entity.type
_entity.pdbx_description
1 polymer ?
#
loop_
_entity_poly.entity_id
_entity_poly.type
_entity_poly.pdbx_seq_one_letter_code
_entity_poly.pdbx_strand_id
1 'polypeptide(L)'
;LRAALDLLCGARVCHRVPCTAARGVPLGAEVRSRVFKCLFLDVGLSSTSLGLDLLDAADAGGIGDLHRGGTAEQAVGQLLRLHFPPNAAPESFFWRRDRRGAEAEVDFVIARGSRVLPVEVKAGAAGSLRSLHAFVAERGLDLAVRVQDAPPEIREVRTAGPGQERRFRLLSVPPYLVEEIPRLVEALR
;
A
#
# COMPACT_ATOMS: atom_id res chain seq x y z
N LEU A 1 -18.81 -11.39 14.64
CA LEU A 1 -17.60 -10.73 14.10
C LEU A 1 -17.91 -9.51 13.21
N ARG A 2 -18.73 -9.65 12.14
CA ARG A 2 -19.05 -8.53 11.22
C ARG A 2 -19.58 -7.27 11.93
N ALA A 3 -20.60 -7.41 12.77
CA ALA A 3 -21.19 -6.28 13.51
C ALA A 3 -20.17 -5.57 14.41
N ALA A 4 -19.27 -6.31 15.08
CA ALA A 4 -18.22 -5.72 15.91
C ALA A 4 -17.23 -4.90 15.07
N LEU A 5 -16.82 -5.41 13.91
CA LEU A 5 -15.97 -4.67 12.99
C LEU A 5 -16.67 -3.41 12.45
N ASP A 6 -17.97 -3.48 12.14
CA ASP A 6 -18.74 -2.32 11.70
C ASP A 6 -18.76 -1.23 12.78
N LEU A 7 -18.93 -1.61 14.05
CA LEU A 7 -18.86 -0.68 15.19
C LEU A 7 -17.46 -0.06 15.35
N LEU A 8 -16.40 -0.87 15.25
CA LEU A 8 -15.03 -0.37 15.30
C LEU A 8 -14.71 0.60 14.15
N CYS A 9 -15.22 0.32 12.95
CA CYS A 9 -15.11 1.23 11.81
C CYS A 9 -15.92 2.52 12.01
N GLY A 10 -17.14 2.42 12.54
CA GLY A 10 -17.97 3.58 12.88
C GLY A 10 -17.32 4.47 13.94
N ALA A 11 -16.64 3.86 14.92
CA ALA A 11 -15.85 4.53 15.95
C ALA A 11 -14.48 5.02 15.47
N ARG A 12 -14.11 4.78 14.20
CA ARG A 12 -12.80 5.11 13.60
C ARG A 12 -11.60 4.44 14.28
N VAL A 13 -11.81 3.33 14.98
CA VAL A 13 -10.75 2.51 15.59
C VAL A 13 -10.11 1.60 14.53
N CYS A 14 -10.91 1.17 13.56
CA CYS A 14 -10.46 0.35 12.43
C CYS A 14 -10.87 0.99 11.09
N HIS A 15 -10.08 0.77 10.05
CA HIS A 15 -10.34 1.29 8.71
C HIS A 15 -10.26 0.16 7.68
N ARG A 16 -11.33 -0.01 6.91
CA ARG A 16 -11.34 -0.99 5.81
C ARG A 16 -10.56 -0.44 4.62
N VAL A 17 -9.73 -1.30 4.04
CA VAL A 17 -9.08 -1.08 2.76
C VAL A 17 -9.70 -2.08 1.78
N PRO A 18 -10.80 -1.72 1.11
CA PRO A 18 -11.49 -2.62 0.19
C PRO A 18 -10.62 -3.02 -1.00
N CYS A 19 -10.86 -4.23 -1.50
CA CYS A 19 -10.23 -4.69 -2.73
C CYS A 19 -10.91 -4.03 -3.94
N THR A 20 -10.13 -3.50 -4.87
CA THR A 20 -10.64 -2.92 -6.13
C THR A 20 -10.04 -3.63 -7.34
N ALA A 21 -10.76 -3.64 -8.46
CA ALA A 21 -10.17 -4.07 -9.74
C ALA A 21 -9.23 -3.01 -10.33
N ALA A 22 -9.38 -1.73 -9.97
CA ALA A 22 -8.53 -0.61 -10.36
C ALA A 22 -8.18 -0.56 -11.85
N ARG A 23 -9.19 -0.65 -12.73
CA ARG A 23 -9.04 -0.45 -14.19
C ARG A 23 -8.97 1.02 -14.58
N GLY A 24 -9.40 1.91 -13.69
CA GLY A 24 -9.41 3.35 -13.88
C GLY A 24 -9.85 4.07 -12.61
N VAL A 25 -9.98 5.39 -12.72
CA VAL A 25 -10.56 6.23 -11.66
C VAL A 25 -12.03 6.54 -11.99
N PRO A 26 -12.91 6.71 -10.98
CA PRO A 26 -12.66 6.58 -9.54
C PRO A 26 -12.48 5.11 -9.10
N LEU A 27 -11.52 4.86 -8.21
CA LEU A 27 -11.17 3.49 -7.75
C LEU A 27 -12.34 2.77 -7.04
N GLY A 28 -13.25 3.54 -6.43
CA GLY A 28 -14.44 3.04 -5.76
C GLY A 28 -15.44 2.35 -6.68
N ALA A 29 -15.41 2.61 -8.00
CA ALA A 29 -16.38 2.06 -8.95
C ALA A 29 -16.29 0.52 -9.11
N GLU A 30 -15.13 -0.08 -8.82
CA GLU A 30 -14.87 -1.50 -9.03
C GLU A 30 -14.53 -2.25 -7.74
N VAL A 31 -15.09 -1.80 -6.62
CA VAL A 31 -14.86 -2.38 -5.29
C VAL A 31 -15.55 -3.74 -5.15
N ARG A 32 -14.79 -4.72 -4.65
CA ARG A 32 -15.29 -6.00 -4.14
C ARG A 32 -15.49 -5.91 -2.64
N SER A 33 -16.67 -5.45 -2.23
CA SER A 33 -17.00 -5.11 -0.83
C SER A 33 -16.83 -6.24 0.20
N ARG A 34 -16.78 -7.51 -0.23
CA ARG A 34 -16.59 -8.66 0.66
C ARG A 34 -15.12 -8.96 0.98
N VAL A 35 -14.17 -8.35 0.26
CA VAL A 35 -12.74 -8.59 0.42
C VAL A 35 -12.08 -7.26 0.78
N PHE A 36 -11.50 -7.19 1.97
CA PHE A 36 -10.85 -5.99 2.48
C PHE A 36 -9.69 -6.36 3.40
N LYS A 37 -8.62 -5.55 3.41
CA LYS A 37 -7.69 -5.48 4.54
C LYS A 37 -8.29 -4.57 5.62
N CYS A 38 -7.80 -4.68 6.85
CA CYS A 38 -8.20 -3.83 7.96
C CYS A 38 -6.96 -3.15 8.55
N LEU A 39 -6.93 -1.82 8.54
CA LEU A 39 -5.95 -1.03 9.25
C LEU A 39 -6.48 -0.68 10.64
N PHE A 40 -5.59 -0.62 11.61
CA PHE A 40 -5.89 -0.06 12.93
C PHE A 40 -5.76 1.46 12.92
N LEU A 41 -6.22 2.13 13.97
CA LEU A 41 -6.15 3.58 14.10
C LEU A 41 -4.71 4.10 14.09
N ASP A 42 -3.82 3.42 14.83
CA ASP A 42 -2.46 3.87 15.07
C ASP A 42 -1.46 2.70 15.07
N VAL A 43 -0.32 2.89 14.41
CA VAL A 43 0.74 1.89 14.35
C VAL A 43 1.37 1.59 15.72
N GLY A 44 1.57 2.60 16.57
CA GLY A 44 2.08 2.43 17.93
C GLY A 44 1.11 1.62 18.79
N LEU A 45 -0.16 2.01 18.81
CA LEU A 45 -1.20 1.27 19.55
C LEU A 45 -1.36 -0.17 19.04
N SER A 46 -1.30 -0.39 17.72
CA SER A 46 -1.36 -1.74 17.15
C SER A 46 -0.14 -2.58 17.57
N SER A 47 1.04 -1.96 17.61
CA SER A 47 2.28 -2.62 18.00
C SER A 47 2.25 -3.01 19.48
N THR A 48 1.83 -2.09 20.35
CA THR A 48 1.64 -2.37 21.79
C THR A 48 0.60 -3.48 22.02
N SER A 49 -0.50 -3.47 21.27
CA SER A 49 -1.54 -4.51 21.38
C SER A 49 -1.05 -5.90 20.95
N LEU A 50 -0.05 -5.94 20.07
CA LEU A 50 0.64 -7.17 19.63
C LEU A 50 1.80 -7.56 20.56
N GLY A 51 2.03 -6.82 21.65
CA GLY A 51 3.15 -7.05 22.57
C GLY A 51 4.52 -6.77 21.96
N LEU A 52 4.59 -5.93 20.92
CA LEU A 52 5.86 -5.51 20.32
C LEU A 52 6.49 -4.43 21.20
N ASP A 53 7.65 -4.74 21.77
CA ASP A 53 8.43 -3.76 22.53
C ASP A 53 9.18 -2.83 21.55
N LEU A 54 8.98 -1.52 21.75
CA LEU A 54 9.66 -0.49 20.97
C LEU A 54 11.16 -0.43 21.29
N LEU A 55 11.57 -0.86 22.49
CA LEU A 55 12.97 -0.90 22.90
C LEU A 55 13.72 -2.02 22.17
N ASP A 56 13.13 -3.21 22.07
CA ASP A 56 13.67 -4.32 21.26
C ASP A 56 13.78 -3.94 19.77
N ALA A 57 12.84 -3.13 19.28
CA ALA A 57 12.88 -2.59 17.92
C ALA A 57 13.98 -1.51 17.73
N ALA A 58 14.33 -0.74 18.76
CA ALA A 58 15.38 0.26 18.66
C ALA A 58 16.78 -0.39 18.67
N ASP A 59 16.97 -1.40 19.52
CA ASP A 59 18.26 -2.09 19.70
C ASP A 59 18.61 -3.05 18.54
N ALA A 60 17.62 -3.52 17.77
CA ALA A 60 17.80 -4.34 16.58
C ALA A 60 18.26 -3.56 15.32
N GLY A 61 18.63 -2.28 15.46
CA GLY A 61 18.97 -1.41 14.32
C GLY A 61 17.73 -0.89 13.56
N GLY A 62 16.59 -0.80 14.25
CA GLY A 62 15.30 -0.37 13.70
C GLY A 62 14.23 -1.46 13.79
N ILE A 63 12.96 -1.08 13.57
CA ILE A 63 11.75 -1.94 13.67
C ILE A 63 11.94 -3.22 12.85
N GLY A 64 12.46 -4.29 13.48
CA GLY A 64 13.20 -5.25 12.70
C GLY A 64 13.32 -6.65 13.26
N ASP A 65 12.30 -7.48 13.04
CA ASP A 65 12.42 -8.75 12.28
C ASP A 65 11.21 -9.65 12.45
N LEU A 66 10.44 -9.54 13.55
CA LEU A 66 9.36 -10.51 13.79
C LEU A 66 8.02 -10.14 13.12
N HIS A 67 7.68 -8.85 12.97
CA HIS A 67 6.43 -8.37 12.34
C HIS A 67 6.64 -7.19 11.36
N ARG A 68 7.83 -7.09 10.74
CA ARG A 68 8.23 -5.99 9.83
C ARG A 68 7.17 -5.64 8.77
N GLY A 69 6.63 -6.65 8.08
CA GLY A 69 5.69 -6.45 6.98
C GLY A 69 4.36 -5.81 7.42
N GLY A 70 3.69 -6.42 8.39
CA GLY A 70 2.39 -5.93 8.88
C GLY A 70 2.48 -4.55 9.54
N THR A 71 3.51 -4.30 10.36
CA THR A 71 3.72 -2.98 10.97
C THR A 71 4.06 -1.92 9.94
N ALA A 72 4.88 -2.24 8.93
CA ALA A 72 5.18 -1.32 7.84
C ALA A 72 3.95 -1.02 6.98
N GLU A 73 3.17 -2.04 6.60
CA GLU A 73 1.89 -1.84 5.89
C GLU A 73 0.92 -0.98 6.70
N GLN A 74 0.81 -1.22 8.02
CA GLN A 74 0.00 -0.43 8.93
C GLN A 74 0.46 1.05 8.97
N ALA A 75 1.76 1.30 9.13
CA ALA A 75 2.33 2.66 9.13
C ALA A 75 2.09 3.37 7.80
N VAL A 76 2.40 2.72 6.68
CA VAL A 76 2.18 3.29 5.34
C VAL A 76 0.70 3.55 5.10
N GLY A 77 -0.17 2.60 5.46
CA GLY A 77 -1.62 2.77 5.34
C GLY A 77 -2.14 3.96 6.15
N GLN A 78 -1.62 4.17 7.36
CA GLN A 78 -1.93 5.34 8.19
C GLN A 78 -1.49 6.65 7.52
N LEU A 79 -0.26 6.71 6.99
CA LEU A 79 0.27 7.90 6.31
C LEU A 79 -0.45 8.21 4.99
N LEU A 80 -0.81 7.19 4.19
CA LEU A 80 -1.57 7.38 2.95
C LEU A 80 -2.93 8.05 3.19
N ARG A 81 -3.54 7.84 4.36
CA ARG A 81 -4.82 8.48 4.73
C ARG A 81 -4.70 9.99 4.91
N LEU A 82 -3.49 10.50 5.17
CA LEU A 82 -3.21 11.94 5.29
C LEU A 82 -3.22 12.67 3.95
N HIS A 83 -3.25 11.94 2.82
CA HIS A 83 -3.36 12.55 1.49
C HIS A 83 -4.76 13.13 1.18
N PHE A 84 -5.70 13.02 2.12
CA PHE A 84 -7.07 13.49 1.99
C PHE A 84 -7.29 14.70 2.92
N PRO A 85 -8.13 15.66 2.52
CA PRO A 85 -8.41 16.80 3.37
C PRO A 85 -9.14 16.35 4.64
N PRO A 86 -9.02 17.09 5.77
CA PRO A 86 -9.59 16.69 7.06
C PRO A 86 -11.12 16.48 7.06
N ASN A 87 -11.81 17.10 6.10
CA ASN A 87 -13.26 17.02 5.93
C ASN A 87 -13.74 15.90 4.98
N ALA A 88 -12.83 15.12 4.40
CA ALA A 88 -13.15 13.96 3.59
C ALA A 88 -12.84 12.66 4.33
N ALA A 89 -13.65 11.62 4.10
CA ALA A 89 -13.29 10.28 4.53
C ALA A 89 -12.12 9.78 3.65
N PRO A 90 -10.95 9.44 4.22
CA PRO A 90 -9.84 8.93 3.42
C PRO A 90 -10.22 7.61 2.76
N GLU A 91 -9.98 7.50 1.47
CA GLU A 91 -10.19 6.27 0.71
C GLU A 91 -8.86 5.58 0.45
N SER A 92 -8.77 4.31 0.79
CA SER A 92 -7.61 3.48 0.47
C SER A 92 -8.10 2.16 -0.06
N PHE A 93 -7.47 1.67 -1.11
CA PHE A 93 -7.82 0.41 -1.74
C PHE A 93 -6.59 -0.47 -1.79
N PHE A 94 -6.80 -1.77 -2.01
CA PHE A 94 -5.72 -2.67 -2.39
C PHE A 94 -6.15 -3.48 -3.60
N TRP A 95 -5.19 -4.11 -4.28
CA TRP A 95 -5.49 -4.96 -5.42
C TRP A 95 -5.06 -6.39 -5.14
N ARG A 96 -5.91 -7.33 -5.56
CA ARG A 96 -5.60 -8.76 -5.53
C ARG A 96 -6.03 -9.44 -6.81
N ARG A 97 -5.14 -10.23 -7.38
CA ARG A 97 -5.46 -11.13 -8.50
C ARG A 97 -6.21 -12.35 -7.98
N ASP A 98 -7.38 -12.59 -8.55
CA ASP A 98 -8.25 -13.70 -8.17
C ASP A 98 -8.19 -14.78 -9.26
N ARG A 99 -6.99 -15.35 -9.46
CA ARG A 99 -6.73 -16.42 -10.42
C ARG A 99 -6.05 -17.57 -9.70
N ARG A 100 -6.71 -18.73 -9.67
CA ARG A 100 -6.20 -19.96 -9.07
C ARG A 100 -4.82 -20.29 -9.65
N GLY A 101 -3.81 -20.46 -8.79
CA GLY A 101 -2.43 -20.76 -9.19
C GLY A 101 -1.59 -19.57 -9.66
N ALA A 102 -2.11 -18.35 -9.64
CA ALA A 102 -1.38 -17.13 -10.02
C ALA A 102 -1.77 -15.95 -9.12
N GLU A 103 -1.81 -16.17 -7.81
CA GLU A 103 -2.16 -15.13 -6.85
C GLU A 103 -1.11 -14.02 -6.84
N ALA A 104 -1.59 -12.78 -6.70
CA ALA A 104 -0.75 -11.61 -6.51
C ALA A 104 -1.57 -10.56 -5.76
N GLU A 105 -0.89 -9.77 -4.96
CA GLU A 105 -1.50 -8.73 -4.14
C GLU A 105 -0.58 -7.53 -4.08
N VAL A 106 -1.14 -6.35 -4.29
CA VAL A 106 -0.47 -5.06 -4.11
C VAL A 106 -1.09 -4.40 -2.89
N ASP A 107 -0.25 -3.89 -1.99
CA ASP A 107 -0.67 -3.45 -0.65
C ASP A 107 -1.66 -2.31 -0.66
N PHE A 108 -1.40 -1.30 -1.49
CA PHE A 108 -2.29 -0.17 -1.68
C PHE A 108 -2.40 0.25 -3.14
N VAL A 109 -3.56 0.79 -3.48
CA VAL A 109 -3.83 1.47 -4.75
C VAL A 109 -4.48 2.80 -4.44
N ILE A 110 -3.87 3.88 -4.93
CA ILE A 110 -4.36 5.24 -4.75
C ILE A 110 -4.63 5.90 -6.11
N ALA A 111 -5.49 6.92 -6.10
CA ALA A 111 -5.80 7.72 -7.28
C ALA A 111 -5.08 9.07 -7.19
N ARG A 112 -4.48 9.51 -8.30
CA ARG A 112 -3.92 10.87 -8.43
C ARG A 112 -4.30 11.44 -9.80
N GLY A 113 -5.25 12.38 -9.81
CA GLY A 113 -5.89 12.84 -11.04
C GLY A 113 -6.54 11.67 -11.78
N SER A 114 -6.19 11.48 -13.06
CA SER A 114 -6.66 10.36 -13.89
C SER A 114 -5.83 9.07 -13.74
N ARG A 115 -4.80 9.05 -12.87
CA ARG A 115 -3.88 7.91 -12.74
C ARG A 115 -4.28 6.98 -11.60
N VAL A 116 -4.21 5.68 -11.91
CA VAL A 116 -4.18 4.59 -10.93
C VAL A 116 -2.73 4.38 -10.52
N LEU A 117 -2.43 4.47 -9.23
CA LEU A 117 -1.06 4.36 -8.73
C LEU A 117 -0.96 3.24 -7.69
N PRO A 118 -0.29 2.13 -8.00
CA PRO A 118 0.00 1.10 -7.02
C PRO A 118 1.14 1.52 -6.09
N VAL A 119 1.00 1.14 -4.83
CA VAL A 119 1.98 1.35 -3.77
C VAL A 119 2.25 0.00 -3.13
N GLU A 120 3.49 -0.45 -3.20
CA GLU A 120 3.97 -1.69 -2.59
C GLU A 120 4.89 -1.37 -1.41
N VAL A 121 4.70 -2.01 -0.26
CA VAL A 121 5.49 -1.80 0.95
C VAL A 121 6.53 -2.91 1.09
N LYS A 122 7.80 -2.53 1.32
CA LYS A 122 8.91 -3.46 1.52
C LYS A 122 9.64 -3.09 2.80
N ALA A 123 9.45 -3.90 3.83
CA ALA A 123 10.07 -3.70 5.13
C ALA A 123 11.50 -4.29 5.25
N GLY A 124 12.03 -4.91 4.19
CA GLY A 124 13.39 -5.44 4.14
C GLY A 124 13.90 -5.64 2.71
N ALA A 125 15.19 -5.98 2.56
CA ALA A 125 15.85 -6.13 1.27
C ALA A 125 15.36 -7.34 0.44
N ALA A 126 14.77 -8.33 1.11
CA ALA A 126 14.34 -9.58 0.49
C ALA A 126 12.85 -9.55 0.11
N GLY A 127 12.56 -9.21 -1.15
CA GLY A 127 11.22 -9.38 -1.69
C GLY A 127 11.12 -8.98 -3.16
N SER A 128 10.78 -9.93 -4.02
CA SER A 128 10.49 -9.62 -5.42
C SER A 128 9.26 -8.71 -5.52
N LEU A 129 9.25 -7.75 -6.44
CA LEU A 129 8.09 -6.91 -6.77
C LEU A 129 7.10 -7.63 -7.70
N ARG A 130 7.00 -8.96 -7.61
CA ARG A 130 6.29 -9.80 -8.58
C ARG A 130 4.81 -9.42 -8.70
N SER A 131 4.14 -9.14 -7.57
CA SER A 131 2.75 -8.69 -7.55
C SER A 131 2.58 -7.33 -8.20
N LEU A 132 3.46 -6.38 -7.88
CA LEU A 132 3.50 -5.06 -8.49
C LEU A 132 3.68 -5.15 -10.01
N HIS A 133 4.67 -5.93 -10.48
CA HIS A 133 4.90 -6.13 -11.91
C HIS A 133 3.69 -6.73 -12.63
N ALA A 134 3.03 -7.72 -12.01
CA ALA A 134 1.83 -8.30 -12.54
C ALA A 134 0.68 -7.28 -12.64
N PHE A 135 0.47 -6.47 -11.60
CA PHE A 135 -0.57 -5.45 -11.61
C PHE A 135 -0.31 -4.38 -12.67
N VAL A 136 0.93 -3.89 -12.76
CA VAL A 136 1.39 -2.94 -13.78
C VAL A 136 1.15 -3.49 -15.19
N ALA A 137 1.52 -4.75 -15.45
CA ALA A 137 1.32 -5.40 -16.74
C ALA A 137 -0.17 -5.54 -17.08
N GLU A 138 -0.99 -6.01 -16.14
CA GLU A 138 -2.42 -6.23 -16.37
C GLU A 138 -3.25 -4.95 -16.49
N ARG A 139 -2.81 -3.84 -15.88
CA ARG A 139 -3.50 -2.55 -15.92
C ARG A 139 -2.89 -1.56 -16.89
N GLY A 140 -1.76 -1.92 -17.49
CA GLY A 140 -1.08 -1.08 -18.46
C GLY A 140 -0.51 0.21 -17.86
N LEU A 141 -0.01 0.16 -16.64
CA LEU A 141 0.45 1.35 -15.91
C LEU A 141 1.88 1.74 -16.30
N ASP A 142 2.20 3.03 -16.24
CA ASP A 142 3.52 3.58 -16.56
C ASP A 142 4.28 4.08 -15.33
N LEU A 143 3.65 4.05 -14.15
CA LEU A 143 4.20 4.51 -12.88
C LEU A 143 3.73 3.61 -11.74
N ALA A 144 4.64 3.30 -10.82
CA ALA A 144 4.37 2.58 -9.59
C ALA A 144 5.23 3.14 -8.45
N VAL A 145 4.76 2.97 -7.21
CA VAL A 145 5.49 3.36 -6.00
C VAL A 145 5.93 2.13 -5.22
N ARG A 146 7.16 2.15 -4.74
CA ARG A 146 7.67 1.23 -3.72
C ARG A 146 8.04 2.03 -2.48
N VAL A 147 7.48 1.68 -1.33
CA VAL A 147 7.92 2.20 -0.04
C VAL A 147 8.95 1.24 0.53
N GLN A 148 10.16 1.70 0.81
CA GLN A 148 11.24 0.89 1.37
C GLN A 148 12.21 1.76 2.16
N ASP A 149 12.94 1.18 3.11
CA ASP A 149 13.98 1.90 3.86
C ASP A 149 15.24 2.11 3.00
N ALA A 150 15.20 3.10 2.11
CA ALA A 150 16.30 3.51 1.24
C ALA A 150 16.11 4.97 0.78
N PRO A 151 17.17 5.65 0.32
CA PRO A 151 17.04 6.97 -0.30
C PRO A 151 16.01 6.99 -1.44
N PRO A 152 15.30 8.12 -1.65
CA PRO A 152 14.34 8.24 -2.73
C PRO A 152 15.05 8.10 -4.08
N GLU A 153 14.46 7.31 -4.97
CA GLU A 153 15.04 6.96 -6.27
C GLU A 153 13.94 6.77 -7.31
N ILE A 154 14.19 7.16 -8.56
CA ILE A 154 13.35 6.77 -9.69
C ILE A 154 14.15 5.92 -10.67
N ARG A 155 13.56 4.81 -11.11
CA ARG A 155 14.16 3.91 -12.10
C ARG A 155 13.18 3.54 -13.19
N GLU A 156 13.66 3.40 -14.41
CA GLU A 156 12.92 2.68 -15.45
C GLU A 156 13.07 1.17 -15.23
N VAL A 157 11.94 0.47 -15.24
CA VAL A 157 11.86 -0.96 -14.96
C VAL A 157 10.99 -1.62 -16.01
N ARG A 158 11.33 -2.87 -16.36
CA ARG A 158 10.47 -3.73 -17.18
C ARG A 158 9.72 -4.70 -16.30
N THR A 159 8.44 -4.92 -16.59
CA THR A 159 7.63 -5.91 -15.88
C THR A 159 8.24 -7.29 -16.02
N ALA A 160 8.48 -7.97 -14.90
CA ALA A 160 8.90 -9.37 -14.87
C ALA A 160 7.71 -10.29 -14.55
N GLY A 161 7.61 -11.44 -15.23
CA GLY A 161 6.58 -12.45 -15.00
C GLY A 161 5.55 -12.60 -16.13
N PRO A 162 4.49 -13.40 -15.93
CA PRO A 162 3.49 -13.68 -16.96
C PRO A 162 2.62 -12.44 -17.25
N GLY A 163 2.63 -11.99 -18.51
CA GLY A 163 1.91 -10.81 -18.97
C GLY A 163 2.60 -10.19 -20.19
N GLN A 164 2.04 -9.09 -20.70
CA GLN A 164 2.72 -8.31 -21.74
C GLN A 164 3.89 -7.54 -21.12
N GLU A 165 5.10 -7.67 -21.67
CA GLU A 165 6.24 -6.86 -21.25
C GLU A 165 5.88 -5.38 -21.38
N ARG A 166 6.08 -4.63 -20.30
CA ARG A 166 5.83 -3.19 -20.25
C ARG A 166 6.96 -2.49 -19.50
N ARG A 167 7.33 -1.31 -20.01
CA ARG A 167 8.18 -0.35 -19.30
C ARG A 167 7.33 0.52 -18.40
N PHE A 168 7.79 0.74 -17.19
CA PHE A 168 7.18 1.66 -16.23
C PHE A 168 8.28 2.29 -15.37
N ARG A 169 7.98 3.45 -14.79
CA ARG A 169 8.82 4.12 -13.81
C ARG A 169 8.48 3.59 -12.42
N LEU A 170 9.49 3.17 -11.67
CA LEU A 170 9.35 2.80 -10.26
C LEU A 170 9.91 3.93 -9.41
N LEU A 171 9.01 4.65 -8.72
CA LEU A 171 9.37 5.64 -7.71
C LEU A 171 9.53 4.93 -6.36
N SER A 172 10.76 4.83 -5.87
CA SER A 172 11.06 4.33 -4.53
C SER A 172 11.07 5.50 -3.56
N VAL A 173 10.31 5.39 -2.47
CA VAL A 173 10.24 6.40 -1.42
C VAL A 173 10.55 5.78 -0.06
N PRO A 174 11.31 6.46 0.81
CA PRO A 174 11.43 6.08 2.20
C PRO A 174 10.10 6.24 2.95
N PRO A 175 9.85 5.49 4.04
CA PRO A 175 8.62 5.57 4.81
C PRO A 175 8.26 6.99 5.26
N TYR A 176 9.25 7.80 5.63
CA TYR A 176 9.07 9.18 6.06
C TYR A 176 8.67 10.15 4.93
N LEU A 177 8.69 9.72 3.66
CA LEU A 177 8.22 10.51 2.50
C LEU A 177 6.90 9.99 1.91
N VAL A 178 6.19 9.09 2.58
CA VAL A 178 4.90 8.58 2.07
C VAL A 178 3.88 9.70 1.89
N GLU A 179 3.83 10.68 2.79
CA GLU A 179 2.95 11.85 2.68
C GLU A 179 3.26 12.72 1.46
N GLU A 180 4.52 12.69 0.99
CA GLU A 180 5.01 13.47 -0.14
C GLU A 180 4.78 12.79 -1.50
N ILE A 181 4.29 11.55 -1.53
CA ILE A 181 3.99 10.82 -2.78
C ILE A 181 3.17 11.67 -3.78
N PRO A 182 2.10 12.39 -3.39
CA PRO A 182 1.34 13.21 -4.34
C PRO A 182 2.20 14.26 -5.04
N ARG A 183 3.01 15.01 -4.28
CA ARG A 183 3.91 16.05 -4.81
C ARG A 183 4.99 15.43 -5.70
N LEU A 184 5.59 14.32 -5.27
CA LEU A 184 6.63 13.63 -6.03
C LEU A 184 6.08 13.10 -7.37
N VAL A 185 4.87 12.50 -7.37
CA VAL A 185 4.22 12.00 -8.59
C VAL A 185 3.89 13.13 -9.56
N GLU A 186 3.49 14.30 -9.06
CA GLU A 186 3.22 15.48 -9.88
C GLU A 186 4.48 16.06 -10.51
N ALA A 187 5.60 16.05 -9.79
CA ALA A 187 6.90 16.48 -10.32
C ALA A 187 7.44 15.57 -11.44
N LEU A 188 6.89 14.37 -11.62
CA LEU A 188 7.24 13.43 -12.68
C LEU A 188 6.37 13.57 -13.94
N ARG A 189 5.56 14.63 -14.03
CA ARG A 189 4.75 14.95 -15.21
C ARG A 189 5.58 15.55 -16.34
#